data_AF-A0A7G1HSQ5-F1
#
_entry.id   AF-A0A7G1HSQ5-F1
#
_cell.length_a   1.000
_cell.length_b   1.000
_cell.length_c   1.000
_cell.angle_alpha   90.00
_cell.angle_beta   90.00
_cell.angle_gamma   90.00
#
_symmetry.space_group_name_H-M   'P 1'
#
loop_
_entity.id
_entity.type
_entity.pdbx_description
1 polymer ?
#
loop_
_entity_poly.entity_id
_entity_poly.type
_entity_poly.pdbx_seq_one_letter_code
_entity_poly.pdbx_strand_id
1 'polypeptide(L)'
;MASRIHGDVYVRFRGRYAETCRRKAVRRCIPSLQTNLKEVRPEFWEKLEQEYSMPKVEKDEQFAFEPVDRMIADNRWICPIKPMFGDSAYFSISKNEIVMPEKRQFKDGESFYSNLFHEMGHSTGAEGQLDRIKPATFGSAEYAREELVAELTAALTAQRYGMTKHLKGDSAAYLKSWLDSLKESPQFIKTTLLDVKKATSMLTQHIDKIAMEIDQEKKAEQENGQGKSYLSIDDGDHAVLAYNGSAVYIQHHEKEDSVKIAVPTSNGLEVKLSVPYDHGKDLDTNYQEAFAQYKSLTEPSQSKENVYYASIAYLQSTDDTSELDKLKEKGDYQGLLTLAKEYYDGNGMDEEQTYRKPCQNRGDDLLIEDKDFAVVYNGSVGGTYEVFLKHTEQEVRDHITRYGIGRASEDVKAVAREMTAEEFSELAQRKMPIFQMPNGGLLNLQYNKDKDSLDVGTVTNAGLSVKHTFPFSHNHSMDANISSAYEQLLDMEEYQKEEVQEEHVAKSAFRR
;
A
#
# COMPACT_ATOMS: atom_id res chain seq x y z
N MET A 1 41.81 13.26 54.71
CA MET A 1 43.20 13.02 54.27
C MET A 1 43.37 11.53 53.94
N ALA A 2 44.27 11.19 53.00
CA ALA A 2 45.00 9.92 52.85
C ALA A 2 44.30 8.54 53.01
N SER A 3 43.80 8.00 51.89
CA SER A 3 44.28 6.81 51.13
C SER A 3 45.03 5.60 51.77
N ARG A 4 44.93 4.43 51.08
CA ARG A 4 45.94 3.33 50.89
C ARG A 4 46.09 2.24 52.00
N ILE A 5 46.41 0.94 51.76
CA ILE A 5 46.47 0.06 50.54
C ILE A 5 46.63 -1.46 50.90
N HIS A 6 46.17 -2.37 50.01
CA HIS A 6 46.57 -3.80 49.71
C HIS A 6 46.56 -4.97 50.74
N GLY A 7 46.37 -6.19 50.18
CA GLY A 7 46.72 -7.49 50.76
C GLY A 7 46.22 -8.72 49.96
N ASP A 8 46.99 -9.21 48.98
CA ASP A 8 46.69 -10.42 48.18
C ASP A 8 47.15 -11.74 48.84
N VAL A 9 46.61 -12.89 48.40
CA VAL A 9 47.12 -14.25 48.73
C VAL A 9 47.22 -15.11 47.46
N TYR A 10 48.36 -15.81 47.29
CA TYR A 10 48.71 -16.68 46.14
C TYR A 10 49.08 -18.11 46.59
N VAL A 11 48.89 -19.13 45.73
CA VAL A 11 49.52 -20.48 45.85
C VAL A 11 49.96 -21.04 44.47
N ARG A 12 51.02 -21.87 44.47
CA ARG A 12 51.82 -22.43 43.34
C ARG A 12 51.66 -23.98 43.26
N PHE A 13 52.02 -24.76 42.22
CA PHE A 13 52.56 -24.57 40.85
C PHE A 13 52.48 -25.91 40.06
N ARG A 14 52.46 -25.89 38.71
CA ARG A 14 53.17 -26.87 37.83
C ARG A 14 53.31 -26.31 36.41
N GLY A 15 54.54 -26.21 35.91
CA GLY A 15 54.87 -25.29 34.81
C GLY A 15 54.63 -25.80 33.39
N ARG A 16 53.94 -24.98 32.59
CA ARG A 16 54.34 -24.50 31.25
C ARG A 16 53.40 -23.37 30.83
N TYR A 17 53.92 -22.36 30.11
CA TYR A 17 53.13 -21.21 29.65
C TYR A 17 52.36 -21.54 28.38
N ALA A 18 51.07 -21.17 28.35
CA ALA A 18 50.27 -20.99 27.14
C ALA A 18 49.15 -19.98 27.45
N GLU A 19 48.91 -19.02 26.56
CA GLU A 19 47.95 -17.94 26.78
C GLU A 19 46.50 -18.43 26.71
N THR A 20 45.64 -17.95 27.61
CA THR A 20 44.18 -18.01 27.43
C THR A 20 43.56 -16.68 27.86
N CYS A 21 43.26 -15.83 26.87
CA CYS A 21 42.43 -14.63 27.08
C CYS A 21 40.99 -15.04 27.40
N ARG A 22 40.67 -15.29 28.68
CA ARG A 22 39.28 -15.44 29.12
C ARG A 22 38.54 -14.10 28.98
N ARG A 23 37.64 -14.04 27.98
CA ARG A 23 36.58 -13.01 27.92
C ARG A 23 35.83 -13.03 29.25
N LYS A 24 35.80 -11.90 29.97
CA LYS A 24 34.94 -11.74 31.15
C LYS A 24 33.48 -11.78 30.70
N ALA A 25 32.72 -12.76 31.19
CA ALA A 25 31.27 -12.75 31.08
C ALA A 25 30.70 -11.60 31.92
N VAL A 26 30.42 -10.47 31.27
CA VAL A 26 29.65 -9.39 31.88
C VAL A 26 28.19 -9.81 31.86
N ARG A 27 27.64 -10.16 33.04
CA ARG A 27 26.20 -10.19 33.23
C ARG A 27 25.67 -8.77 33.01
N ARG A 28 25.15 -8.47 31.81
CA ARG A 28 24.30 -7.30 31.60
C ARG A 28 23.01 -7.53 32.36
N CYS A 29 22.88 -6.90 33.52
CA CYS A 29 21.55 -6.61 34.06
C CYS A 29 20.82 -5.78 33.00
N ILE A 30 19.67 -6.25 32.55
CA ILE A 30 18.76 -5.44 31.72
C ILE A 30 18.10 -4.44 32.68
N PRO A 31 18.33 -3.13 32.54
CA PRO A 31 17.56 -2.16 33.32
C PRO A 31 16.14 -2.16 32.77
N SER A 32 15.17 -2.49 33.62
CA SER A 32 13.75 -2.29 33.31
C SER A 32 13.51 -0.79 33.13
N LEU A 33 13.31 -0.37 31.88
CA LEU A 33 13.06 1.03 31.52
C LEU A 33 11.66 1.48 31.98
N GLN A 34 11.54 1.82 33.26
CA GLN A 34 10.67 2.91 33.67
C GLN A 34 11.42 4.21 33.32
N THR A 35 10.93 4.94 32.33
CA THR A 35 11.61 6.11 31.76
C THR A 35 11.46 7.34 32.65
N ASN A 36 12.34 7.52 33.63
CA ASN A 36 12.44 8.73 34.45
C ASN A 36 13.15 9.90 33.72
N LEU A 37 12.81 10.09 32.43
CA LEU A 37 13.48 11.05 31.53
C LEU A 37 13.46 12.48 32.08
N LYS A 38 12.38 12.87 32.76
CA LYS A 38 12.20 14.17 33.44
C LYS A 38 13.17 14.40 34.59
N GLU A 39 13.59 13.37 35.32
CA GLU A 39 14.57 13.47 36.40
C GLU A 39 16.01 13.49 35.88
N VAL A 40 16.30 12.66 34.87
CA VAL A 40 17.68 12.44 34.37
C VAL A 40 18.11 13.54 33.39
N ARG A 41 17.17 14.14 32.66
CA ARG A 41 17.44 15.21 31.67
C ARG A 41 16.35 16.28 31.68
N PRO A 42 16.23 17.10 32.74
CA PRO A 42 15.19 18.13 32.86
C PRO A 42 15.20 19.11 31.69
N GLU A 43 16.36 19.59 31.23
CA GLU A 43 16.45 20.51 30.07
C GLU A 43 15.98 19.87 28.75
N PHE A 44 16.23 18.57 28.55
CA PHE A 44 15.75 17.85 27.37
C PHE A 44 14.24 17.57 27.47
N TRP A 45 13.74 17.34 28.68
CA TRP A 45 12.31 17.24 28.96
C TRP A 45 11.60 18.58 28.70
N GLU A 46 12.08 19.69 29.25
CA GLU A 46 11.54 21.04 28.99
C GLU A 46 11.55 21.38 27.50
N LYS A 47 12.62 21.00 26.78
CA LYS A 47 12.69 21.23 25.34
C LYS A 47 11.63 20.44 24.58
N LEU A 48 11.42 19.15 24.90
CA LEU A 48 10.33 18.35 24.34
C LEU A 48 8.95 18.87 24.78
N GLU A 49 8.81 19.33 26.02
CA GLU A 49 7.56 19.87 26.58
C GLU A 49 7.21 21.22 25.94
N GLN A 50 8.18 22.00 25.45
CA GLN A 50 7.96 23.18 24.60
C GLN A 50 7.72 22.81 23.12
N GLU A 51 8.49 21.88 22.57
CA GLU A 51 8.45 21.47 21.14
C GLU A 51 7.19 20.67 20.79
N TYR A 52 6.57 19.99 21.78
CA TYR A 52 5.32 19.23 21.66
C TYR A 52 4.17 19.76 22.53
N SER A 53 4.29 20.96 23.14
CA SER A 53 3.12 21.63 23.73
C SER A 53 2.18 22.07 22.60
N MET A 54 1.14 21.27 22.36
CA MET A 54 0.03 21.74 21.54
C MET A 54 -0.58 23.00 22.18
N PRO A 55 -1.03 23.99 21.37
CA PRO A 55 -1.86 25.06 21.90
C PRO A 55 -3.08 24.43 22.58
N LYS A 56 -3.49 24.98 23.74
CA LYS A 56 -4.74 24.57 24.38
C LYS A 56 -5.88 24.91 23.42
N VAL A 57 -6.47 23.86 22.83
CA VAL A 57 -7.61 23.98 21.93
C VAL A 57 -8.76 24.64 22.69
N GLU A 58 -9.28 25.73 22.13
CA GLU A 58 -10.46 26.39 22.68
C GLU A 58 -11.71 25.51 22.51
N LYS A 59 -12.69 25.73 23.38
CA LYS A 59 -13.56 24.66 23.88
C LYS A 59 -14.80 24.35 23.01
N ASP A 60 -14.71 24.49 21.69
CA ASP A 60 -15.90 24.68 20.84
C ASP A 60 -16.13 23.67 19.70
N GLU A 61 -15.22 22.73 19.44
CA GLU A 61 -15.49 21.59 18.54
C GLU A 61 -15.25 20.25 19.25
N GLN A 62 -16.35 19.55 19.60
CA GLN A 62 -16.26 18.17 20.07
C GLN A 62 -15.87 17.28 18.89
N PHE A 63 -14.60 16.88 18.83
CA PHE A 63 -14.04 15.92 17.86
C PHE A 63 -15.08 14.89 17.39
N ALA A 64 -15.37 14.89 16.09
CA ALA A 64 -16.38 14.07 15.45
C ALA A 64 -15.72 13.01 14.57
N PHE A 65 -16.19 11.78 14.68
CA PHE A 65 -15.72 10.66 13.89
C PHE A 65 -16.92 10.01 13.22
N GLU A 66 -17.28 10.60 12.07
CA GLU A 66 -18.49 10.32 11.30
C GLU A 66 -18.77 8.80 11.07
N PRO A 67 -17.78 7.93 10.79
CA PRO A 67 -18.05 6.50 10.63
C PRO A 67 -18.60 5.84 11.90
N VAL A 68 -18.13 6.25 13.09
CA VAL A 68 -18.63 5.73 14.37
C VAL A 68 -19.93 6.41 14.78
N ASP A 69 -20.08 7.70 14.52
CA ASP A 69 -21.35 8.40 14.78
C ASP A 69 -22.49 7.81 13.93
N ARG A 70 -22.22 7.50 12.66
CA ARG A 70 -23.16 6.80 11.77
C ARG A 70 -23.39 5.34 12.17
N MET A 71 -22.36 4.62 12.60
CA MET A 71 -22.50 3.27 13.14
C MET A 71 -23.47 3.20 14.34
N ILE A 72 -23.45 4.22 15.20
CA ILE A 72 -24.38 4.34 16.34
C ILE A 72 -25.80 4.66 15.83
N ALA A 73 -25.93 5.69 14.98
CA ALA A 73 -27.23 6.15 14.47
C ALA A 73 -28.00 5.03 13.74
N ASP A 74 -27.30 4.30 12.87
CA ASP A 74 -27.86 3.24 12.03
C ASP A 74 -27.90 1.86 12.74
N ASN A 75 -27.42 1.76 13.99
CA ASN A 75 -27.25 0.50 14.74
C ASN A 75 -26.46 -0.58 13.97
N ARG A 76 -25.34 -0.19 13.35
CA ARG A 76 -24.54 -1.05 12.45
C ARG A 76 -23.42 -1.84 13.13
N TRP A 77 -23.32 -1.75 14.45
CA TRP A 77 -22.42 -2.58 15.25
C TRP A 77 -23.06 -3.94 15.57
N ILE A 78 -22.26 -4.93 15.99
CA ILE A 78 -22.72 -6.30 16.32
C ILE A 78 -23.77 -6.36 17.43
N CYS A 79 -23.92 -5.29 18.20
CA CYS A 79 -24.97 -5.09 19.20
C CYS A 79 -25.42 -3.61 19.21
N PRO A 80 -26.66 -3.30 19.63
CA PRO A 80 -27.13 -1.92 19.71
C PRO A 80 -26.29 -1.08 20.68
N ILE A 81 -25.92 0.13 20.25
CA ILE A 81 -25.23 1.13 21.09
C ILE A 81 -26.29 2.16 21.51
N LYS A 82 -26.43 2.37 22.82
CA LYS A 82 -27.45 3.25 23.41
C LYS A 82 -26.78 4.42 24.15
N PRO A 83 -26.61 5.57 23.49
CA PRO A 83 -26.35 6.83 24.16
C PRO A 83 -27.51 7.16 25.09
N MET A 84 -27.26 7.27 26.39
CA MET A 84 -28.26 7.61 27.41
C MET A 84 -27.63 8.55 28.45
N PHE A 85 -28.43 9.48 28.98
CA PHE A 85 -27.95 10.36 30.05
C PHE A 85 -27.64 9.56 31.33
N GLY A 86 -26.39 9.59 31.77
CA GLY A 86 -25.93 8.92 33.00
C GLY A 86 -24.41 8.83 33.11
N ASP A 87 -23.90 8.31 34.23
CA ASP A 87 -22.46 8.37 34.57
C ASP A 87 -21.70 7.05 34.32
N SER A 88 -22.31 6.09 33.62
CA SER A 88 -21.75 4.73 33.45
C SER A 88 -21.80 4.28 31.99
N ALA A 89 -20.62 3.94 31.45
CA ALA A 89 -20.47 3.14 30.24
C ALA A 89 -20.34 1.66 30.64
N TYR A 90 -20.99 0.75 29.90
CA TYR A 90 -20.84 -0.69 30.07
C TYR A 90 -21.42 -1.48 28.88
N PHE A 91 -20.79 -2.61 28.54
CA PHE A 91 -21.41 -3.68 27.77
C PHE A 91 -22.26 -4.60 28.66
N SER A 92 -23.53 -4.79 28.29
CA SER A 92 -24.46 -5.68 29.00
C SER A 92 -24.56 -7.04 28.29
N ILE A 93 -23.81 -8.03 28.78
CA ILE A 93 -23.79 -9.40 28.23
C ILE A 93 -25.20 -10.01 28.15
N SER A 94 -26.01 -9.86 29.20
CA SER A 94 -27.33 -10.49 29.31
C SER A 94 -28.40 -9.91 28.38
N LYS A 95 -28.19 -8.69 27.88
CA LYS A 95 -29.08 -8.02 26.92
C LYS A 95 -28.46 -7.88 25.53
N ASN A 96 -27.17 -8.20 25.40
CA ASN A 96 -26.33 -7.90 24.24
C ASN A 96 -26.53 -6.45 23.75
N GLU A 97 -26.25 -5.47 24.61
CA GLU A 97 -26.31 -4.03 24.29
C GLU A 97 -25.15 -3.26 24.94
N ILE A 98 -24.67 -2.21 24.28
CA ILE A 98 -23.71 -1.26 24.87
C ILE A 98 -24.49 -0.05 25.38
N VAL A 99 -24.30 0.30 26.65
CA VAL A 99 -24.78 1.56 27.24
C VAL A 99 -23.61 2.53 27.32
N MET A 100 -23.83 3.76 26.85
CA MET A 100 -22.82 4.81 26.83
C MET A 100 -23.44 6.12 27.33
N PRO A 101 -22.76 6.91 28.18
CA PRO A 101 -23.15 8.30 28.45
C PRO A 101 -23.25 9.09 27.15
N GLU A 102 -24.08 10.12 27.12
CA GLU A 102 -24.21 10.96 25.92
C GLU A 102 -22.87 11.66 25.63
N LYS A 103 -22.49 11.80 24.36
CA LYS A 103 -21.21 12.43 23.94
C LYS A 103 -20.97 13.80 24.60
N ARG A 104 -22.03 14.59 24.82
CA ARG A 104 -22.00 15.89 25.52
C ARG A 104 -21.62 15.84 27.01
N GLN A 105 -21.67 14.69 27.66
CA GLN A 105 -21.23 14.50 29.05
C GLN A 105 -19.72 14.29 29.19
N PHE A 106 -19.02 14.00 28.09
CA PHE A 106 -17.57 13.82 28.07
C PHE A 106 -16.83 15.15 27.97
N LYS A 107 -15.58 15.16 28.46
CA LYS A 107 -14.69 16.34 28.39
C LYS A 107 -14.29 16.72 26.96
N ASP A 108 -14.23 15.75 26.06
CA ASP A 108 -13.89 15.85 24.64
C ASP A 108 -14.42 14.61 23.88
N GLY A 109 -14.44 14.68 22.54
CA GLY A 109 -14.93 13.60 21.69
C GLY A 109 -14.04 12.35 21.72
N GLU A 110 -12.72 12.51 21.84
CA GLU A 110 -11.78 11.37 21.94
C GLU A 110 -12.05 10.52 23.18
N SER A 111 -12.41 11.13 24.31
CA SER A 111 -12.80 10.42 25.54
C SER A 111 -14.10 9.63 25.38
N PHE A 112 -15.06 10.13 24.60
CA PHE A 112 -16.28 9.40 24.25
C PHE A 112 -15.93 8.16 23.41
N TYR A 113 -15.19 8.34 22.30
CA TYR A 113 -14.81 7.22 21.43
C TYR A 113 -13.90 6.21 22.12
N SER A 114 -12.96 6.64 22.96
CA SER A 114 -12.08 5.73 23.70
C SER A 114 -12.85 4.88 24.73
N ASN A 115 -13.87 5.43 25.39
CA ASN A 115 -14.76 4.62 26.23
C ASN A 115 -15.63 3.69 25.38
N LEU A 116 -16.15 4.17 24.25
CA LEU A 116 -16.96 3.35 23.35
C LEU A 116 -16.17 2.17 22.77
N PHE A 117 -14.92 2.36 22.33
CA PHE A 117 -14.08 1.27 21.83
C PHE A 117 -13.73 0.23 22.91
N HIS A 118 -13.73 0.60 24.19
CA HIS A 118 -13.57 -0.33 25.31
C HIS A 118 -14.81 -1.24 25.43
N GLU A 119 -16.02 -0.67 25.49
CA GLU A 119 -17.26 -1.46 25.54
C GLU A 119 -17.50 -2.27 24.25
N MET A 120 -17.13 -1.72 23.09
CA MET A 120 -17.12 -2.46 21.83
C MET A 120 -16.15 -3.65 21.90
N GLY A 121 -14.96 -3.46 22.48
CA GLY A 121 -13.99 -4.52 22.76
C GLY A 121 -14.62 -5.68 23.51
N HIS A 122 -15.30 -5.40 24.63
CA HIS A 122 -16.07 -6.41 25.37
C HIS A 122 -17.16 -7.08 24.53
N SER A 123 -17.91 -6.31 23.72
CA SER A 123 -18.97 -6.91 22.88
C SER A 123 -18.45 -7.90 21.85
N THR A 124 -17.21 -7.74 21.33
CA THR A 124 -16.58 -8.77 20.48
C THR A 124 -16.33 -10.08 21.21
N GLY A 125 -16.35 -10.05 22.54
CA GLY A 125 -16.14 -11.19 23.39
C GLY A 125 -17.38 -12.05 23.69
N ALA A 126 -18.56 -11.57 23.30
CA ALA A 126 -19.84 -12.25 23.51
C ALA A 126 -19.94 -13.57 22.75
N GLU A 127 -20.96 -14.36 23.12
CA GLU A 127 -21.32 -15.61 22.45
C GLU A 127 -21.74 -15.35 20.99
N GLY A 128 -21.22 -16.17 20.07
CA GLY A 128 -21.41 -15.99 18.62
C GLY A 128 -20.47 -14.96 17.97
N GLN A 129 -19.48 -14.45 18.71
CA GLN A 129 -18.48 -13.50 18.21
C GLN A 129 -17.06 -14.09 18.29
N LEU A 130 -16.30 -13.77 19.34
CA LEU A 130 -15.00 -14.40 19.64
C LEU A 130 -15.05 -15.37 20.83
N ASP A 131 -16.24 -15.58 21.42
CA ASP A 131 -16.52 -16.59 22.47
C ASP A 131 -15.54 -16.59 23.65
N ARG A 132 -15.10 -15.39 24.06
CA ARG A 132 -14.07 -15.22 25.11
C ARG A 132 -14.66 -15.05 26.50
N ILE A 133 -15.81 -14.39 26.59
CA ILE A 133 -16.45 -14.04 27.85
C ILE A 133 -17.05 -15.32 28.43
N LYS A 134 -16.58 -15.69 29.62
CA LYS A 134 -17.10 -16.81 30.40
C LYS A 134 -17.79 -16.28 31.65
N PRO A 135 -18.76 -17.01 32.22
CA PRO A 135 -19.34 -16.65 33.52
C PRO A 135 -18.25 -16.62 34.59
N ALA A 136 -17.87 -15.41 35.02
CA ALA A 136 -16.79 -15.18 35.97
C ALA A 136 -17.22 -14.12 37.00
N THR A 137 -16.75 -14.25 38.24
CA THR A 137 -16.99 -13.26 39.29
C THR A 137 -16.09 -12.03 39.08
N PHE A 138 -16.63 -10.84 39.33
CA PHE A 138 -15.86 -9.59 39.33
C PHE A 138 -14.57 -9.75 40.14
N GLY A 139 -13.44 -9.34 39.55
CA GLY A 139 -12.11 -9.48 40.15
C GLY A 139 -11.42 -10.86 39.97
N SER A 140 -11.99 -11.80 39.21
CA SER A 140 -11.27 -13.04 38.86
C SER A 140 -10.14 -12.81 37.84
N ALA A 141 -9.29 -13.81 37.63
CA ALA A 141 -8.21 -13.75 36.64
C ALA A 141 -8.74 -13.68 35.20
N GLU A 142 -9.86 -14.37 34.91
CA GLU A 142 -10.57 -14.32 33.64
C GLU A 142 -11.14 -12.92 33.39
N TYR A 143 -11.75 -12.32 34.41
CA TYR A 143 -12.26 -10.95 34.36
C TYR A 143 -11.12 -9.94 34.13
N ALA A 144 -10.02 -10.02 34.89
CA ALA A 144 -8.87 -9.14 34.72
C ALA A 144 -8.17 -9.29 33.35
N ARG A 145 -8.23 -10.48 32.74
CA ARG A 145 -7.79 -10.73 31.36
C ARG A 145 -8.73 -10.07 30.35
N GLU A 146 -10.03 -10.14 30.57
CA GLU A 146 -11.02 -9.56 29.66
C GLU A 146 -10.93 -8.04 29.62
N GLU A 147 -10.81 -7.39 30.78
CA GLU A 147 -10.50 -5.97 30.92
C GLU A 147 -9.21 -5.58 30.18
N LEU A 148 -8.17 -6.42 30.23
CA LEU A 148 -6.93 -6.20 29.47
C LEU A 148 -7.15 -6.30 27.95
N VAL A 149 -8.01 -7.21 27.49
CA VAL A 149 -8.35 -7.34 26.06
C VAL A 149 -9.12 -6.09 25.60
N ALA A 150 -10.14 -5.65 26.34
CA ALA A 150 -10.91 -4.46 26.02
C ALA A 150 -10.05 -3.18 26.05
N GLU A 151 -9.24 -2.99 27.09
CA GLU A 151 -8.40 -1.80 27.23
C GLU A 151 -7.36 -1.67 26.12
N LEU A 152 -6.69 -2.77 25.74
CA LEU A 152 -5.72 -2.76 24.64
C LEU A 152 -6.40 -2.65 23.27
N THR A 153 -7.57 -3.25 23.09
CA THR A 153 -8.38 -3.10 21.86
C THR A 153 -8.80 -1.65 21.66
N ALA A 154 -9.26 -0.98 22.71
CA ALA A 154 -9.60 0.44 22.69
C ALA A 154 -8.38 1.32 22.36
N ALA A 155 -7.21 1.01 22.95
CA ALA A 155 -5.98 1.74 22.71
C ALA A 155 -5.50 1.64 21.25
N LEU A 156 -5.46 0.43 20.69
CA LEU A 156 -5.03 0.21 19.31
C LEU A 156 -6.04 0.77 18.29
N THR A 157 -7.34 0.69 18.58
CA THR A 157 -8.39 1.26 17.72
C THR A 157 -8.32 2.78 17.73
N ALA A 158 -8.21 3.42 18.90
CA ALA A 158 -8.02 4.87 19.02
C ALA A 158 -6.75 5.34 18.29
N GLN A 159 -5.62 4.66 18.51
CA GLN A 159 -4.34 4.97 17.86
C GLN A 159 -4.43 4.88 16.33
N ARG A 160 -5.14 3.87 15.79
CA ARG A 160 -5.28 3.70 14.33
C ARG A 160 -5.99 4.90 13.67
N TYR A 161 -6.95 5.51 14.36
CA TYR A 161 -7.71 6.67 13.86
C TYR A 161 -7.19 8.01 14.41
N GLY A 162 -5.95 8.04 14.92
CA GLY A 162 -5.28 9.27 15.36
C GLY A 162 -5.78 9.89 16.67
N MET A 163 -6.59 9.17 17.45
CA MET A 163 -7.14 9.66 18.72
C MET A 163 -6.21 9.39 19.91
N THR A 164 -6.17 10.29 20.88
CA THR A 164 -5.37 10.16 22.11
C THR A 164 -6.14 9.37 23.17
N LYS A 165 -5.71 8.14 23.46
CA LYS A 165 -6.29 7.39 24.60
C LYS A 165 -5.86 8.01 25.94
N HIS A 166 -6.81 8.61 26.64
CA HIS A 166 -6.68 8.93 28.06
C HIS A 166 -6.95 7.69 28.92
N LEU A 167 -5.92 7.17 29.59
CA LEU A 167 -6.08 6.11 30.59
C LEU A 167 -6.89 6.63 31.80
N LYS A 168 -7.91 5.89 32.23
CA LYS A 168 -8.66 6.21 33.46
C LYS A 168 -7.77 5.96 34.67
N GLY A 169 -8.01 6.70 35.76
CA GLY A 169 -7.29 6.52 37.02
C GLY A 169 -7.43 5.09 37.58
N ASP A 170 -8.59 4.46 37.35
CA ASP A 170 -8.89 3.11 37.82
C ASP A 170 -8.10 2.02 37.08
N SER A 171 -7.64 2.27 35.84
CA SER A 171 -6.77 1.37 35.06
C SER A 171 -5.45 1.05 35.80
N ALA A 172 -5.05 1.86 36.80
CA ALA A 172 -3.89 1.62 37.65
C ALA A 172 -4.03 0.39 38.57
N ALA A 173 -5.25 0.06 39.02
CA ALA A 173 -5.49 -1.14 39.83
C ALA A 173 -5.28 -2.42 39.00
N TYR A 174 -5.74 -2.40 37.75
CA TYR A 174 -5.60 -3.48 36.79
C TYR A 174 -4.14 -3.65 36.33
N LEU A 175 -3.39 -2.57 36.11
CA LEU A 175 -1.95 -2.64 35.79
C LEU A 175 -1.13 -3.48 36.78
N LYS A 176 -1.52 -3.50 38.07
CA LYS A 176 -0.87 -4.37 39.06
C LYS A 176 -1.22 -5.85 38.87
N SER A 177 -2.50 -6.19 38.71
CA SER A 177 -2.92 -7.59 38.46
C SER A 177 -2.40 -8.11 37.12
N TRP A 178 -2.28 -7.23 36.11
CA TRP A 178 -1.60 -7.52 34.85
C TRP A 178 -0.13 -7.81 35.08
N LEU A 179 0.62 -6.92 35.75
CA LEU A 179 2.05 -7.14 36.06
C LEU A 179 2.33 -8.43 36.83
N ASP A 180 1.42 -8.86 37.70
CA ASP A 180 1.56 -10.13 38.40
C ASP A 180 1.23 -11.32 37.48
N SER A 181 0.16 -11.25 36.67
CA SER A 181 -0.16 -12.26 35.66
C SER A 181 0.91 -12.43 34.56
N LEU A 182 1.60 -11.33 34.20
CA LEU A 182 2.70 -11.30 33.24
C LEU A 182 3.94 -12.06 33.71
N LYS A 183 4.14 -12.23 35.02
CA LYS A 183 5.29 -12.96 35.60
C LYS A 183 5.09 -14.48 35.58
N GLU A 184 3.84 -14.93 35.68
CA GLU A 184 3.49 -16.34 35.89
C GLU A 184 3.46 -17.17 34.59
N SER A 185 3.15 -16.58 33.43
CA SER A 185 3.17 -17.34 32.16
C SER A 185 3.33 -16.49 30.88
N PRO A 186 4.40 -16.70 30.07
CA PRO A 186 4.53 -16.09 28.75
C PRO A 186 3.39 -16.45 27.77
N GLN A 187 2.74 -17.60 27.95
CA GLN A 187 1.64 -18.04 27.09
C GLN A 187 0.36 -17.22 27.33
N PHE A 188 0.18 -16.66 28.54
CA PHE A 188 -0.92 -15.73 28.85
C PHE A 188 -0.84 -14.46 28.00
N ILE A 189 0.36 -13.89 27.83
CA ILE A 189 0.61 -12.73 26.96
C ILE A 189 0.22 -13.07 25.53
N LYS A 190 0.74 -14.17 24.99
CA LYS A 190 0.53 -14.56 23.59
C LYS A 190 -0.94 -14.75 23.26
N THR A 191 -1.70 -15.45 24.11
CA THR A 191 -3.14 -15.65 23.87
C THR A 191 -3.93 -14.36 24.01
N THR A 192 -3.60 -13.51 24.99
CA THR A 192 -4.27 -12.22 25.22
C THR A 192 -4.02 -11.24 24.08
N LEU A 193 -2.79 -11.16 23.55
CA LEU A 193 -2.48 -10.30 22.40
C LEU A 193 -3.08 -10.83 21.07
N LEU A 194 -3.18 -12.14 20.88
CA LEU A 194 -3.92 -12.71 19.74
C LEU A 194 -5.40 -12.33 19.78
N ASP A 195 -5.98 -12.29 20.98
CA ASP A 195 -7.35 -11.90 21.22
C ASP A 195 -7.60 -10.41 21.00
N VAL A 196 -6.72 -9.55 21.54
CA VAL A 196 -6.69 -8.10 21.24
C VAL A 196 -6.60 -7.86 19.73
N LYS A 197 -5.73 -8.59 19.01
CA LYS A 197 -5.60 -8.47 17.56
C LYS A 197 -6.90 -8.80 16.84
N LYS A 198 -7.60 -9.88 17.23
CA LYS A 198 -8.90 -10.26 16.65
C LYS A 198 -9.97 -9.20 16.91
N ALA A 199 -10.13 -8.76 18.16
CA ALA A 199 -11.10 -7.75 18.54
C ALA A 199 -10.83 -6.41 17.81
N THR A 200 -9.59 -5.93 17.81
CA THR A 200 -9.16 -4.72 17.08
C THR A 200 -9.43 -4.87 15.57
N SER A 201 -9.18 -6.04 14.98
CA SER A 201 -9.49 -6.30 13.57
C SER A 201 -11.00 -6.21 13.30
N MET A 202 -11.85 -6.71 14.20
CA MET A 202 -13.31 -6.63 14.03
C MET A 202 -13.81 -5.19 14.13
N LEU A 203 -13.40 -4.44 15.17
CA LEU A 203 -13.76 -3.02 15.32
C LEU A 203 -13.33 -2.23 14.08
N THR A 204 -12.06 -2.38 13.68
CA THR A 204 -11.53 -1.58 12.59
C THR A 204 -12.14 -1.94 11.24
N GLN A 205 -12.40 -3.22 10.94
CA GLN A 205 -13.10 -3.62 9.70
C GLN A 205 -14.52 -3.04 9.58
N HIS A 206 -15.28 -2.94 10.68
CA HIS A 206 -16.62 -2.33 10.62
C HIS A 206 -16.54 -0.81 10.40
N ILE A 207 -15.63 -0.14 11.12
CA ILE A 207 -15.42 1.30 11.01
C ILE A 207 -14.90 1.68 9.61
N ASP A 208 -13.88 0.97 9.10
CA ASP A 208 -13.32 1.15 7.77
C ASP A 208 -14.39 0.97 6.68
N LYS A 209 -15.25 -0.06 6.81
CA LYS A 209 -16.34 -0.30 5.86
C LYS A 209 -17.32 0.88 5.81
N ILE A 210 -17.72 1.41 6.97
CA ILE A 210 -18.63 2.56 7.03
C ILE A 210 -17.94 3.82 6.48
N ALA A 211 -16.65 4.01 6.74
CA ALA A 211 -15.88 5.11 6.15
C ALA A 211 -15.83 5.02 4.61
N MET A 212 -15.59 3.84 4.05
CA MET A 212 -15.60 3.62 2.60
C MET A 212 -16.97 3.87 1.96
N GLU A 213 -18.06 3.50 2.63
CA GLU A 213 -19.42 3.80 2.18
C GLU A 213 -19.71 5.32 2.23
N ILE A 214 -19.32 6.01 3.30
CA ILE A 214 -19.41 7.48 3.40
C ILE A 214 -18.61 8.16 2.28
N ASP A 215 -17.41 7.68 1.95
CA ASP A 215 -16.60 8.21 0.86
C ASP A 215 -17.22 7.93 -0.53
N GLN A 216 -17.90 6.80 -0.70
CA GLN A 216 -18.65 6.49 -1.93
C GLN A 216 -19.89 7.37 -2.06
N GLU A 217 -20.65 7.57 -0.98
CA GLU A 217 -21.78 8.50 -0.94
C GLU A 217 -21.32 9.93 -1.24
N LYS A 218 -20.26 10.42 -0.60
CA LYS A 218 -19.72 11.77 -0.85
C LYS A 218 -19.21 11.94 -2.29
N LYS A 219 -18.63 10.89 -2.89
CA LYS A 219 -18.28 10.90 -4.33
C LYS A 219 -19.53 10.94 -5.20
N ALA A 220 -20.54 10.12 -4.91
CA ALA A 220 -21.82 10.14 -5.63
C ALA A 220 -22.58 11.47 -5.46
N GLU A 221 -22.49 12.12 -4.31
CA GLU A 221 -23.04 13.46 -4.05
C GLU A 221 -22.26 14.56 -4.74
N GLN A 222 -20.92 14.46 -4.85
CA GLN A 222 -20.11 15.37 -5.66
C GLN A 222 -20.36 15.19 -7.17
N GLU A 223 -20.55 13.94 -7.63
CA GLU A 223 -20.90 13.60 -9.01
C GLU A 223 -22.35 13.97 -9.38
N ASN A 224 -23.28 13.95 -8.42
CA ASN A 224 -24.65 14.46 -8.59
C ASN A 224 -24.73 15.99 -8.42
N GLY A 225 -23.87 16.58 -7.59
CA GLY A 225 -23.76 18.03 -7.36
C GLY A 225 -23.24 18.79 -8.57
N GLN A 226 -22.50 18.12 -9.46
CA GLN A 226 -22.16 18.64 -10.79
C GLN A 226 -23.25 18.35 -11.84
N GLY A 227 -24.47 18.85 -11.59
CA GLY A 227 -25.43 19.24 -12.63
C GLY A 227 -25.77 18.22 -13.73
N LYS A 228 -25.96 16.95 -13.41
CA LYS A 228 -26.37 15.93 -14.39
C LYS A 228 -27.86 16.03 -14.72
N SER A 229 -28.18 16.30 -15.98
CA SER A 229 -29.56 16.22 -16.50
C SER A 229 -29.81 14.87 -17.20
N TYR A 230 -31.06 14.43 -17.21
CA TYR A 230 -31.47 13.18 -17.86
C TYR A 230 -32.41 13.50 -19.03
N LEU A 231 -32.27 12.77 -20.15
CA LEU A 231 -33.09 12.94 -21.34
C LEU A 231 -34.34 12.06 -21.30
N SER A 232 -35.49 12.63 -21.70
CA SER A 232 -36.75 11.91 -21.88
C SER A 232 -36.95 11.57 -23.35
N ILE A 233 -37.08 10.29 -23.67
CA ILE A 233 -37.23 9.81 -25.06
C ILE A 233 -38.57 10.27 -25.69
N ASP A 234 -39.55 10.64 -24.86
CA ASP A 234 -40.90 11.01 -25.31
C ASP A 234 -41.01 12.43 -25.94
N ASP A 235 -40.01 13.31 -25.76
CA ASP A 235 -40.04 14.72 -26.19
C ASP A 235 -39.14 14.97 -27.43
N GLY A 236 -39.57 14.50 -28.62
CA GLY A 236 -39.05 14.94 -29.94
C GLY A 236 -38.17 13.96 -30.72
N ASP A 237 -37.86 14.31 -31.98
CA ASP A 237 -37.06 13.50 -32.91
C ASP A 237 -35.64 13.24 -32.37
N HIS A 238 -35.23 11.97 -32.31
CA HIS A 238 -33.93 11.56 -31.79
C HIS A 238 -33.20 10.61 -32.76
N ALA A 239 -31.88 10.73 -32.79
CA ALA A 239 -30.98 9.79 -33.46
C ALA A 239 -30.23 8.93 -32.44
N VAL A 240 -29.93 7.69 -32.81
CA VAL A 240 -29.12 6.77 -31.98
C VAL A 240 -27.92 6.31 -32.78
N LEU A 241 -26.72 6.57 -32.27
CA LEU A 241 -25.43 6.21 -32.88
C LEU A 241 -24.71 5.19 -32.00
N ALA A 242 -23.92 4.31 -32.62
CA ALA A 242 -23.03 3.39 -31.88
C ALA A 242 -21.62 4.02 -31.79
N TYR A 243 -21.09 4.16 -30.57
CA TYR A 243 -19.78 4.76 -30.32
C TYR A 243 -19.13 4.14 -29.07
N ASN A 244 -17.84 3.79 -29.17
CA ASN A 244 -17.06 3.12 -28.10
C ASN A 244 -17.81 1.95 -27.42
N GLY A 245 -18.48 1.11 -28.22
CA GLY A 245 -19.22 -0.07 -27.73
C GLY A 245 -20.55 0.25 -27.03
N SER A 246 -20.95 1.52 -26.95
CA SER A 246 -22.20 1.97 -26.32
C SER A 246 -23.12 2.68 -27.32
N ALA A 247 -24.42 2.76 -26.99
CA ALA A 247 -25.36 3.60 -27.73
C ALA A 247 -25.26 5.06 -27.24
N VAL A 248 -25.31 6.01 -28.18
CA VAL A 248 -25.31 7.46 -27.92
C VAL A 248 -26.59 8.03 -28.54
N TYR A 249 -27.38 8.70 -27.72
CA TYR A 249 -28.66 9.31 -28.10
C TYR A 249 -28.44 10.79 -28.34
N ILE A 250 -28.95 11.32 -29.45
CA ILE A 250 -28.87 12.73 -29.83
C ILE A 250 -30.29 13.23 -30.07
N GLN A 251 -30.71 14.29 -29.38
CA GLN A 251 -32.07 14.79 -29.43
C GLN A 251 -32.10 16.32 -29.41
N HIS A 252 -32.87 16.93 -30.31
CA HIS A 252 -33.17 18.35 -30.31
C HIS A 252 -34.25 18.65 -29.26
N HIS A 253 -33.96 19.61 -28.38
CA HIS A 253 -34.80 19.97 -27.25
C HIS A 253 -35.37 21.39 -27.43
N GLU A 254 -36.45 21.50 -28.22
CA GLU A 254 -37.04 22.77 -28.70
C GLU A 254 -37.23 23.84 -27.62
N LYS A 255 -37.61 23.44 -26.39
CA LYS A 255 -37.86 24.37 -25.26
C LYS A 255 -36.60 25.04 -24.71
N GLU A 256 -35.43 24.45 -24.93
CA GLU A 256 -34.12 24.94 -24.47
C GLU A 256 -33.20 25.30 -25.65
N ASP A 257 -33.72 25.30 -26.87
CA ASP A 257 -33.02 25.66 -28.10
C ASP A 257 -31.63 25.01 -28.24
N SER A 258 -31.57 23.70 -28.00
CA SER A 258 -30.32 22.94 -27.88
C SER A 258 -30.42 21.50 -28.37
N VAL A 259 -29.30 20.97 -28.88
CA VAL A 259 -29.07 19.55 -29.13
C VAL A 259 -28.41 18.94 -27.90
N LYS A 260 -29.06 17.94 -27.30
CA LYS A 260 -28.55 17.19 -26.15
C LYS A 260 -28.06 15.82 -26.59
N ILE A 261 -26.92 15.40 -26.04
CA ILE A 261 -26.34 14.07 -26.24
C ILE A 261 -26.34 13.33 -24.92
N ALA A 262 -26.92 12.13 -24.88
CA ALA A 262 -26.96 11.26 -23.72
C ALA A 262 -26.45 9.84 -24.01
N VAL A 263 -26.07 9.15 -22.94
CA VAL A 263 -25.71 7.72 -22.96
C VAL A 263 -26.56 6.93 -21.97
N PRO A 264 -26.88 5.66 -22.24
CA PRO A 264 -27.62 4.82 -21.31
C PRO A 264 -26.76 4.43 -20.11
N THR A 265 -27.35 4.54 -18.93
CA THR A 265 -26.78 4.17 -17.63
C THR A 265 -27.78 3.28 -16.87
N SER A 266 -27.40 2.76 -15.71
CA SER A 266 -28.33 2.06 -14.81
C SER A 266 -29.54 2.90 -14.39
N ASN A 267 -29.45 4.23 -14.50
CA ASN A 267 -30.45 5.18 -14.03
C ASN A 267 -31.23 5.85 -15.19
N GLY A 268 -30.99 5.45 -16.45
CA GLY A 268 -31.62 6.03 -17.66
C GLY A 268 -30.63 6.72 -18.59
N LEU A 269 -31.12 7.59 -19.48
CA LEU A 269 -30.30 8.36 -20.41
C LEU A 269 -29.70 9.59 -19.72
N GLU A 270 -28.41 9.54 -19.37
CA GLU A 270 -27.67 10.65 -18.74
C GLU A 270 -27.11 11.59 -19.82
N VAL A 271 -27.47 12.87 -19.79
CA VAL A 271 -26.93 13.90 -20.70
C VAL A 271 -25.44 14.13 -20.40
N LYS A 272 -24.62 13.97 -21.43
CA LYS A 272 -23.16 14.19 -21.40
C LYS A 272 -22.73 15.48 -22.09
N LEU A 273 -23.54 15.99 -23.03
CA LEU A 273 -23.29 17.26 -23.71
C LEU A 273 -24.61 17.95 -24.06
N SER A 274 -24.64 19.28 -23.99
CA SER A 274 -25.71 20.11 -24.51
C SER A 274 -25.09 21.24 -25.34
N VAL A 275 -25.48 21.36 -26.61
CA VAL A 275 -24.96 22.33 -27.57
C VAL A 275 -26.13 23.21 -28.04
N PRO A 276 -25.99 24.54 -28.17
CA PRO A 276 -27.04 25.38 -28.75
C PRO A 276 -27.44 24.93 -30.16
N TYR A 277 -28.73 25.00 -30.48
CA TYR A 277 -29.25 24.67 -31.80
C TYR A 277 -29.06 25.85 -32.77
N ASP A 278 -28.46 25.60 -33.94
CA ASP A 278 -28.27 26.61 -34.97
C ASP A 278 -29.41 26.55 -36.00
N HIS A 279 -30.35 27.50 -35.89
CA HIS A 279 -31.46 27.70 -36.83
C HIS A 279 -31.03 28.02 -38.27
N GLY A 280 -29.77 28.36 -38.50
CA GLY A 280 -29.19 28.53 -39.84
C GLY A 280 -28.82 27.21 -40.52
N LYS A 281 -28.90 26.08 -39.82
CA LYS A 281 -28.52 24.74 -40.29
C LYS A 281 -29.69 23.77 -40.16
N ASP A 282 -29.66 22.70 -40.94
CA ASP A 282 -30.61 21.58 -40.79
C ASP A 282 -30.30 20.74 -39.54
N LEU A 283 -31.26 19.87 -39.19
CA LEU A 283 -31.22 19.02 -38.00
C LEU A 283 -30.05 18.02 -38.03
N ASP A 284 -29.75 17.45 -39.19
CA ASP A 284 -28.69 16.45 -39.35
C ASP A 284 -27.30 17.10 -39.16
N THR A 285 -27.09 18.27 -39.76
CA THR A 285 -25.87 19.06 -39.59
C THR A 285 -25.66 19.46 -38.11
N ASN A 286 -26.72 19.90 -37.43
CA ASN A 286 -26.69 20.17 -35.98
C ASN A 286 -26.31 18.92 -35.17
N TYR A 287 -26.84 17.75 -35.51
CA TYR A 287 -26.52 16.49 -34.83
C TYR A 287 -25.09 16.02 -35.10
N GLN A 288 -24.60 16.15 -36.33
CA GLN A 288 -23.21 15.83 -36.69
C GLN A 288 -22.20 16.71 -35.94
N GLU A 289 -22.43 18.02 -35.86
CA GLU A 289 -21.55 18.94 -35.13
C GLU A 289 -21.58 18.70 -33.61
N ALA A 290 -22.76 18.48 -33.03
CA ALA A 290 -22.87 18.12 -31.62
C ALA A 290 -22.14 16.80 -31.30
N PHE A 291 -22.26 15.79 -32.17
CA PHE A 291 -21.56 14.52 -32.02
C PHE A 291 -20.05 14.65 -32.18
N ALA A 292 -19.57 15.50 -33.10
CA ALA A 292 -18.15 15.79 -33.25
C ALA A 292 -17.56 16.45 -31.99
N GLN A 293 -18.29 17.38 -31.36
CA GLN A 293 -17.90 17.96 -30.08
C GLN A 293 -17.88 16.91 -28.96
N TYR A 294 -18.94 16.09 -28.85
CA TYR A 294 -19.00 15.00 -27.86
C TYR A 294 -17.85 13.99 -28.03
N LYS A 295 -17.50 13.65 -29.28
CA LYS A 295 -16.33 12.81 -29.60
C LYS A 295 -15.05 13.46 -29.08
N SER A 296 -14.80 14.73 -29.37
CA SER A 296 -13.61 15.44 -28.90
C SER A 296 -13.50 15.59 -27.37
N LEU A 297 -14.62 15.48 -26.66
CA LEU A 297 -14.70 15.53 -25.19
C LEU A 297 -14.61 14.15 -24.50
N THR A 298 -14.90 13.07 -25.22
CA THR A 298 -15.01 11.70 -24.66
C THR A 298 -14.04 10.69 -25.26
N GLU A 299 -13.33 11.03 -26.32
CA GLU A 299 -12.03 10.42 -26.58
C GLU A 299 -11.15 10.71 -25.35
N PRO A 300 -10.64 9.68 -24.65
CA PRO A 300 -9.71 9.93 -23.56
C PRO A 300 -8.54 10.72 -24.14
N SER A 301 -8.13 11.79 -23.46
CA SER A 301 -6.85 12.41 -23.79
C SER A 301 -5.81 11.29 -23.78
N GLN A 302 -5.21 11.00 -24.93
CA GLN A 302 -4.04 10.11 -24.97
C GLN A 302 -3.01 10.77 -24.05
N SER A 303 -2.91 10.27 -22.81
CA SER A 303 -1.73 10.40 -22.00
C SER A 303 -0.63 9.85 -22.88
N LYS A 304 0.20 10.75 -23.43
CA LYS A 304 1.16 10.48 -24.51
C LYS A 304 1.72 9.08 -24.33
N GLU A 305 1.23 8.15 -25.15
CA GLU A 305 1.59 6.74 -25.04
C GLU A 305 3.11 6.69 -25.13
N ASN A 306 3.78 6.06 -24.16
CA ASN A 306 5.24 6.12 -24.14
C ASN A 306 5.74 5.41 -25.40
N VAL A 307 6.34 6.19 -26.29
CA VAL A 307 6.93 5.69 -27.53
C VAL A 307 8.35 5.23 -27.24
N TYR A 308 8.66 4.03 -27.68
CA TYR A 308 9.98 3.43 -27.66
C TYR A 308 10.51 3.34 -29.09
N TYR A 309 11.84 3.40 -29.23
CA TYR A 309 12.56 3.47 -30.49
C TYR A 309 13.53 2.29 -30.54
N ALA A 310 13.22 1.29 -31.36
CA ALA A 310 14.02 0.09 -31.58
C ALA A 310 14.95 0.30 -32.78
N SER A 311 16.26 0.22 -32.58
CA SER A 311 17.23 0.38 -33.67
C SER A 311 17.12 -0.80 -34.63
N ILE A 312 16.82 -0.53 -35.90
CA ILE A 312 16.71 -1.54 -36.96
C ILE A 312 17.88 -1.50 -37.94
N ALA A 313 18.56 -0.36 -38.06
CA ALA A 313 19.75 -0.21 -38.90
C ALA A 313 20.68 0.88 -38.37
N TYR A 314 21.95 0.53 -38.20
CA TYR A 314 23.01 1.46 -37.80
C TYR A 314 24.06 1.55 -38.91
N LEU A 315 24.10 2.70 -39.59
CA LEU A 315 24.82 2.93 -40.84
C LEU A 315 26.09 3.73 -40.56
N GLN A 316 27.24 3.07 -40.70
CA GLN A 316 28.54 3.62 -40.32
C GLN A 316 29.55 3.79 -41.46
N SER A 317 29.39 3.09 -42.59
CA SER A 317 30.34 3.20 -43.69
C SER A 317 29.99 4.37 -44.61
N THR A 318 30.99 4.92 -45.29
CA THR A 318 30.77 5.97 -46.30
C THR A 318 29.86 5.54 -47.42
N ASP A 319 29.82 4.24 -47.73
CA ASP A 319 29.00 3.71 -48.81
C ASP A 319 27.52 3.72 -48.36
N ASP A 320 27.25 3.28 -47.12
CA ASP A 320 25.90 3.27 -46.51
C ASP A 320 25.34 4.68 -46.27
N THR A 321 26.18 5.63 -45.85
CA THR A 321 25.71 6.99 -45.50
C THR A 321 25.60 7.93 -46.70
N SER A 322 26.29 7.65 -47.80
CA SER A 322 26.43 8.60 -48.92
C SER A 322 25.13 9.08 -49.58
N GLU A 323 24.09 8.24 -49.66
CA GLU A 323 22.79 8.67 -50.19
C GLU A 323 21.97 9.46 -49.16
N LEU A 324 22.04 9.09 -47.87
CA LEU A 324 21.42 9.84 -46.78
C LEU A 324 22.04 11.23 -46.62
N ASP A 325 23.37 11.34 -46.74
CA ASP A 325 24.09 12.62 -46.73
C ASP A 325 23.63 13.53 -47.89
N LYS A 326 23.50 13.01 -49.11
CA LYS A 326 22.99 13.78 -50.27
C LYS A 326 21.56 14.27 -50.06
N LEU A 327 20.73 13.52 -49.35
CA LEU A 327 19.34 13.90 -49.04
C LEU A 327 19.30 14.96 -47.94
N LYS A 328 20.09 14.77 -46.88
CA LYS A 328 20.27 15.71 -45.77
C LYS A 328 20.84 17.06 -46.23
N GLU A 329 21.86 17.08 -47.07
CA GLU A 329 22.44 18.31 -47.63
C GLU A 329 21.46 19.09 -48.50
N LYS A 330 20.53 18.41 -49.18
CA LYS A 330 19.44 19.02 -49.96
C LYS A 330 18.25 19.46 -49.10
N GLY A 331 18.18 19.05 -47.83
CA GLY A 331 17.02 19.24 -46.97
C GLY A 331 15.81 18.35 -47.33
N ASP A 332 16.03 17.25 -48.06
CA ASP A 332 14.96 16.31 -48.45
C ASP A 332 14.74 15.24 -47.36
N TYR A 333 14.14 15.68 -46.25
CA TYR A 333 13.84 14.82 -45.11
C TYR A 333 12.80 13.72 -45.42
N GLN A 334 11.95 13.91 -46.44
CA GLN A 334 10.97 12.90 -46.85
C GLN A 334 11.61 11.80 -47.71
N GLY A 335 12.53 12.17 -48.60
CA GLY A 335 13.42 11.22 -49.28
C GLY A 335 14.27 10.44 -48.28
N LEU A 336 14.81 11.11 -47.26
CA LEU A 336 15.62 10.51 -46.19
C LEU A 336 14.81 9.45 -45.41
N LEU A 337 13.59 9.77 -44.99
CA LEU A 337 12.67 8.83 -44.33
C LEU A 337 12.26 7.67 -45.25
N THR A 338 12.08 7.92 -46.55
CA THR A 338 11.73 6.89 -47.54
C THR A 338 12.87 5.89 -47.71
N LEU A 339 14.09 6.37 -47.89
CA LEU A 339 15.29 5.54 -48.00
C LEU A 339 15.57 4.76 -46.70
N ALA A 340 15.40 5.40 -45.54
CA ALA A 340 15.57 4.75 -44.24
C ALA A 340 14.63 3.54 -44.06
N LYS A 341 13.41 3.59 -44.60
CA LYS A 341 12.46 2.47 -44.57
C LYS A 341 12.88 1.28 -45.45
N GLU A 342 13.74 1.47 -46.45
CA GLU A 342 14.26 0.35 -47.27
C GLU A 342 15.23 -0.55 -46.50
N TYR A 343 15.81 -0.07 -45.39
CA TYR A 343 16.63 -0.87 -44.48
C TYR A 343 15.81 -1.75 -43.52
N TYR A 344 14.48 -1.59 -43.48
CA TYR A 344 13.63 -2.45 -42.65
C TYR A 344 13.36 -3.78 -43.35
N ASP A 345 13.95 -4.85 -42.85
CA ASP A 345 13.85 -6.21 -43.39
C ASP A 345 12.63 -7.01 -42.87
N GLY A 346 11.82 -6.41 -42.00
CA GLY A 346 10.66 -7.04 -41.39
C GLY A 346 10.91 -7.74 -40.05
N ASN A 347 12.11 -7.59 -39.47
CA ASN A 347 12.38 -8.07 -38.10
C ASN A 347 11.55 -7.32 -37.04
N GLY A 348 11.37 -7.97 -35.89
CA GLY A 348 10.67 -7.39 -34.74
C GLY A 348 11.53 -6.40 -33.94
N MET A 349 11.05 -6.07 -32.74
CA MET A 349 11.77 -5.26 -31.76
C MET A 349 13.03 -6.00 -31.27
N ASP A 350 14.20 -5.36 -31.33
CA ASP A 350 15.41 -5.81 -30.61
C ASP A 350 15.38 -5.21 -29.20
N GLU A 351 15.24 -6.03 -28.16
CA GLU A 351 15.16 -5.55 -26.79
C GLU A 351 16.46 -4.88 -26.31
N GLU A 352 17.62 -5.29 -26.82
CA GLU A 352 18.93 -4.72 -26.48
C GLU A 352 19.09 -3.31 -27.06
N GLN A 353 18.48 -3.05 -28.22
CA GLN A 353 18.55 -1.78 -28.97
C GLN A 353 17.26 -0.94 -28.95
N THR A 354 16.39 -1.14 -27.94
CA THR A 354 15.13 -0.39 -27.79
C THR A 354 15.21 0.66 -26.67
N TYR A 355 14.92 1.92 -26.97
CA TYR A 355 15.13 3.06 -26.07
C TYR A 355 13.91 3.97 -25.95
N ARG A 356 13.75 4.68 -24.82
CA ARG A 356 12.63 5.61 -24.58
C ARG A 356 12.82 6.97 -25.28
N LYS A 357 13.99 7.20 -25.87
CA LYS A 357 14.34 8.38 -26.68
C LYS A 357 15.16 7.89 -27.88
N PRO A 358 15.12 8.58 -29.03
CA PRO A 358 15.91 8.17 -30.20
C PRO A 358 17.38 8.62 -30.09
N CYS A 359 17.63 9.82 -29.57
CA CYS A 359 18.99 10.36 -29.38
C CYS A 359 19.64 9.81 -28.10
N GLN A 360 20.64 8.94 -28.21
CA GLN A 360 21.34 8.35 -27.05
C GLN A 360 22.48 9.23 -26.53
N ASN A 361 23.15 9.96 -27.42
CA ASN A 361 24.39 10.68 -27.15
C ASN A 361 24.24 12.19 -27.32
N ARG A 362 25.15 12.93 -26.69
CA ARG A 362 25.22 14.39 -26.83
C ARG A 362 25.77 14.74 -28.22
N GLY A 363 24.93 15.32 -29.06
CA GLY A 363 25.27 15.68 -30.45
C GLY A 363 24.66 14.75 -31.50
N ASP A 364 23.81 13.81 -31.07
CA ASP A 364 22.84 13.15 -31.93
C ASP A 364 21.72 14.15 -32.29
N ASP A 365 21.28 14.13 -33.54
CA ASP A 365 20.25 15.02 -34.08
C ASP A 365 19.11 14.19 -34.72
N LEU A 366 17.88 14.40 -34.28
CA LEU A 366 16.70 13.74 -34.82
C LEU A 366 16.29 14.47 -36.10
N LEU A 367 16.62 13.90 -37.25
CA LEU A 367 16.41 14.57 -38.54
C LEU A 367 14.95 14.55 -38.98
N ILE A 368 14.27 13.42 -38.79
CA ILE A 368 12.89 13.20 -39.20
C ILE A 368 12.28 12.03 -38.42
N GLU A 369 10.98 12.12 -38.11
CA GLU A 369 10.17 11.00 -37.67
C GLU A 369 8.78 11.06 -38.31
N ASP A 370 8.12 9.92 -38.43
CA ASP A 370 6.69 9.83 -38.75
C ASP A 370 5.93 9.04 -37.67
N LYS A 371 4.83 8.37 -38.04
CA LYS A 371 4.09 7.52 -37.12
C LYS A 371 4.95 6.35 -36.61
N ASP A 372 5.63 5.66 -37.52
CA ASP A 372 6.17 4.32 -37.29
C ASP A 372 7.73 4.29 -37.32
N PHE A 373 8.39 5.30 -37.89
CA PHE A 373 9.86 5.36 -38.01
C PHE A 373 10.46 6.69 -37.53
N ALA A 374 11.73 6.66 -37.14
CA ALA A 374 12.55 7.84 -36.86
C ALA A 374 13.98 7.66 -37.40
N VAL A 375 14.63 8.76 -37.82
CA VAL A 375 16.02 8.73 -38.30
C VAL A 375 16.87 9.75 -37.54
N VAL A 376 17.92 9.25 -36.90
CA VAL A 376 18.89 10.03 -36.12
C VAL A 376 20.21 10.10 -36.88
N TYR A 377 20.87 11.26 -36.80
CA TYR A 377 22.23 11.46 -37.28
C TYR A 377 23.17 11.75 -36.11
N ASN A 378 24.21 10.93 -35.96
CA ASN A 378 25.23 11.10 -34.94
C ASN A 378 26.44 11.83 -35.54
N GLY A 379 26.44 13.16 -35.42
CA GLY A 379 27.54 14.02 -35.85
C GLY A 379 28.80 13.91 -34.99
N SER A 380 28.73 13.24 -33.83
CA SER A 380 29.81 13.19 -32.83
C SER A 380 30.81 12.05 -33.08
N VAL A 381 30.38 10.98 -33.74
CA VAL A 381 31.20 9.78 -34.01
C VAL A 381 31.72 9.68 -35.45
N GLY A 382 31.61 10.76 -36.23
CA GLY A 382 32.09 10.83 -37.62
C GLY A 382 31.00 10.92 -38.69
N GLY A 383 29.72 11.08 -38.30
CA GLY A 383 28.59 11.24 -39.22
C GLY A 383 27.94 9.91 -39.59
N THR A 384 27.42 9.20 -38.58
CA THR A 384 26.67 7.95 -38.78
C THR A 384 25.17 8.20 -38.70
N TYR A 385 24.37 7.28 -39.25
CA TYR A 385 22.92 7.33 -39.18
C TYR A 385 22.37 6.12 -38.42
N GLU A 386 21.29 6.33 -37.68
CA GLU A 386 20.56 5.28 -37.00
C GLU A 386 19.08 5.37 -37.33
N VAL A 387 18.51 4.27 -37.79
CA VAL A 387 17.09 4.15 -38.15
C VAL A 387 16.39 3.37 -37.05
N PHE A 388 15.33 3.98 -36.51
CA PHE A 388 14.51 3.40 -35.46
C PHE A 388 13.11 3.05 -35.98
N LEU A 389 12.63 1.87 -35.62
CA LEU A 389 11.21 1.51 -35.64
C LEU A 389 10.58 1.95 -34.30
N LYS A 390 9.37 2.48 -34.35
CA LYS A 390 8.66 3.00 -33.17
C LYS A 390 7.65 1.98 -32.65
N HIS A 391 7.68 1.76 -31.34
CA HIS A 391 6.76 0.88 -30.62
C HIS A 391 6.01 1.64 -29.53
N THR A 392 4.76 1.27 -29.31
CA THR A 392 3.98 1.65 -28.13
C THR A 392 4.48 0.91 -26.89
N GLU A 393 4.25 1.48 -25.70
CA GLU A 393 4.54 0.80 -24.44
C GLU A 393 3.83 -0.57 -24.34
N GLN A 394 2.61 -0.69 -24.86
CA GLN A 394 1.89 -1.97 -24.85
C GLN A 394 2.58 -3.02 -25.74
N GLU A 395 3.09 -2.66 -26.92
CA GLU A 395 3.86 -3.58 -27.76
C GLU A 395 5.17 -4.02 -27.07
N VAL A 396 5.84 -3.13 -26.34
CA VAL A 396 7.01 -3.47 -25.51
C VAL A 396 6.63 -4.44 -24.38
N ARG A 397 5.52 -4.20 -23.67
CA ARG A 397 5.00 -5.10 -22.61
C ARG A 397 4.61 -6.48 -23.15
N ASP A 398 3.98 -6.52 -24.32
CA ASP A 398 3.64 -7.77 -25.02
C ASP A 398 4.89 -8.53 -25.47
N HIS A 399 5.94 -7.82 -25.89
CA HIS A 399 7.24 -8.40 -26.25
C HIS A 399 7.93 -9.04 -25.03
N ILE A 400 8.03 -8.29 -23.92
CA ILE A 400 8.59 -8.76 -22.64
C ILE A 400 7.87 -10.05 -22.19
N THR A 401 6.54 -10.06 -22.26
CA THR A 401 5.72 -11.24 -21.88
C THR A 401 5.97 -12.46 -22.77
N ARG A 402 6.28 -12.24 -24.06
CA ARG A 402 6.45 -13.32 -25.05
C ARG A 402 7.89 -13.86 -25.15
N TYR A 403 8.89 -13.01 -24.98
CA TYR A 403 10.29 -13.33 -25.25
C TYR A 403 11.24 -13.16 -24.04
N GLY A 404 10.79 -12.48 -22.98
CA GLY A 404 11.60 -12.16 -21.81
C GLY A 404 12.45 -10.91 -22.00
N ILE A 405 13.53 -10.77 -21.20
CA ILE A 405 14.48 -9.63 -21.27
C ILE A 405 15.94 -10.09 -21.14
N GLY A 406 16.24 -11.29 -21.64
CA GLY A 406 17.56 -11.95 -21.49
C GLY A 406 18.74 -11.10 -21.98
N ARG A 407 18.53 -10.31 -23.03
CA ARG A 407 19.37 -9.16 -23.40
C ARG A 407 18.42 -8.01 -23.66
N ALA A 408 18.52 -6.94 -22.87
CA ALA A 408 17.61 -5.82 -22.97
C ALA A 408 18.28 -4.53 -22.50
N SER A 409 17.87 -3.42 -23.09
CA SER A 409 18.25 -2.07 -22.67
C SER A 409 17.75 -1.77 -21.25
N GLU A 410 18.30 -0.73 -20.62
CA GLU A 410 17.82 -0.28 -19.31
C GLU A 410 16.39 0.29 -19.36
N ASP A 411 15.95 0.81 -20.51
CA ASP A 411 14.58 1.29 -20.72
C ASP A 411 13.58 0.13 -20.81
N VAL A 412 13.90 -0.95 -21.54
CA VAL A 412 13.06 -2.17 -21.60
C VAL A 412 13.03 -2.88 -20.24
N LYS A 413 14.17 -2.96 -19.54
CA LYS A 413 14.22 -3.43 -18.14
C LYS A 413 13.39 -2.54 -17.21
N ALA A 414 13.32 -1.22 -17.43
CA ALA A 414 12.47 -0.35 -16.62
C ALA A 414 10.98 -0.69 -16.78
N VAL A 415 10.53 -1.02 -18.00
CA VAL A 415 9.17 -1.51 -18.27
C VAL A 415 8.91 -2.85 -17.56
N ALA A 416 9.83 -3.82 -17.66
CA ALA A 416 9.68 -5.12 -16.99
C ALA A 416 9.60 -5.00 -15.44
N ARG A 417 10.38 -4.07 -14.87
CA ARG A 417 10.32 -3.72 -13.44
C ARG A 417 9.00 -3.04 -13.04
N GLU A 418 8.39 -2.26 -13.94
CA GLU A 418 7.03 -1.70 -13.73
C GLU A 418 5.97 -2.81 -13.75
N MET A 419 5.98 -3.66 -14.78
CA MET A 419 5.08 -4.82 -14.91
C MET A 419 5.14 -5.72 -13.66
N THR A 420 6.35 -6.02 -13.18
CA THR A 420 6.55 -6.82 -11.96
C THR A 420 6.02 -6.11 -10.72
N ALA A 421 6.22 -4.79 -10.59
CA ALA A 421 5.68 -4.02 -9.46
C ALA A 421 4.14 -3.95 -9.46
N GLU A 422 3.50 -3.90 -10.64
CA GLU A 422 2.05 -4.02 -10.79
C GLU A 422 1.56 -5.40 -10.33
N GLU A 423 2.14 -6.50 -10.83
CA GLU A 423 1.79 -7.88 -10.44
C GLU A 423 1.94 -8.12 -8.92
N PHE A 424 3.03 -7.66 -8.32
CA PHE A 424 3.24 -7.73 -6.87
C PHE A 424 2.22 -6.90 -6.08
N SER A 425 1.74 -5.78 -6.65
CA SER A 425 0.70 -4.95 -6.03
C SER A 425 -0.68 -5.63 -6.09
N GLU A 426 -1.00 -6.38 -7.14
CA GLU A 426 -2.19 -7.22 -7.19
C GLU A 426 -2.14 -8.39 -6.19
N LEU A 427 -0.99 -9.07 -6.08
CA LEU A 427 -0.82 -10.14 -5.10
C LEU A 427 -0.91 -9.66 -3.65
N ALA A 428 -0.47 -8.43 -3.36
CA ALA A 428 -0.66 -7.82 -2.05
C ALA A 428 -2.15 -7.72 -1.66
N GLN A 429 -3.03 -7.42 -2.62
CA GLN A 429 -4.48 -7.39 -2.40
C GLN A 429 -5.07 -8.81 -2.21
N ARG A 430 -4.50 -9.83 -2.85
CA ARG A 430 -4.95 -11.23 -2.80
C ARG A 430 -4.40 -12.04 -1.60
N LYS A 431 -3.59 -11.41 -0.73
CA LYS A 431 -2.76 -11.98 0.36
C LYS A 431 -1.47 -12.62 -0.16
N MET A 432 -0.35 -11.93 0.11
CA MET A 432 1.00 -12.43 -0.15
C MET A 432 1.29 -13.79 0.52
N PRO A 433 2.12 -14.65 -0.10
CA PRO A 433 2.70 -15.79 0.57
C PRO A 433 3.53 -15.35 1.79
N ILE A 434 3.39 -16.05 2.91
CA ILE A 434 4.25 -15.90 4.09
C ILE A 434 5.12 -17.14 4.15
N PHE A 435 6.44 -16.97 4.13
CA PHE A 435 7.38 -18.07 4.28
C PHE A 435 7.44 -18.51 5.74
N GLN A 436 7.12 -19.79 5.99
CA GLN A 436 7.25 -20.42 7.29
C GLN A 436 8.54 -21.25 7.34
N MET A 437 9.53 -20.77 8.08
CA MET A 437 10.83 -21.40 8.21
C MET A 437 10.79 -22.62 9.16
N PRO A 438 11.68 -23.63 8.99
CA PRO A 438 11.72 -24.82 9.84
C PRO A 438 11.90 -24.52 11.35
N ASN A 439 12.62 -23.45 11.70
CA ASN A 439 12.75 -22.93 13.07
C ASN A 439 11.49 -22.24 13.63
N GLY A 440 10.40 -22.15 12.85
CA GLY A 440 9.15 -21.48 13.21
C GLY A 440 9.13 -19.97 12.93
N GLY A 441 10.19 -19.41 12.33
CA GLY A 441 10.24 -18.03 11.87
C GLY A 441 9.25 -17.76 10.73
N LEU A 442 8.65 -16.57 10.72
CA LEU A 442 7.78 -16.10 9.65
C LEU A 442 8.44 -14.94 8.91
N LEU A 443 8.62 -15.09 7.60
CA LEU A 443 9.18 -14.07 6.73
C LEU A 443 8.14 -13.66 5.69
N ASN A 444 8.09 -12.36 5.38
CA ASN A 444 7.26 -11.78 4.34
C ASN A 444 8.18 -11.33 3.21
N LEU A 445 7.65 -11.26 2.00
CA LEU A 445 8.37 -10.88 0.80
C LEU A 445 7.77 -9.62 0.16
N GLN A 446 8.64 -8.80 -0.43
CA GLN A 446 8.29 -7.58 -1.15
C GLN A 446 9.21 -7.44 -2.35
N TYR A 447 8.69 -7.00 -3.49
CA TYR A 447 9.52 -6.64 -4.64
C TYR A 447 10.09 -5.22 -4.49
N ASN A 448 11.38 -5.09 -4.72
CA ASN A 448 12.15 -3.86 -4.68
C ASN A 448 12.49 -3.44 -6.12
N LYS A 449 11.66 -2.57 -6.69
CA LYS A 449 11.77 -2.07 -8.06
C LYS A 449 13.12 -1.38 -8.35
N ASP A 450 13.67 -0.65 -7.38
CA ASP A 450 14.90 0.12 -7.57
C ASP A 450 16.14 -0.79 -7.71
N LYS A 451 16.15 -1.91 -6.96
CA LYS A 451 17.25 -2.90 -6.96
C LYS A 451 17.01 -4.09 -7.88
N ASP A 452 15.81 -4.23 -8.42
CA ASP A 452 15.32 -5.40 -9.15
C ASP A 452 15.47 -6.71 -8.34
N SER A 453 14.90 -6.72 -7.13
CA SER A 453 15.14 -7.81 -6.17
C SER A 453 13.93 -8.13 -5.28
N LEU A 454 13.84 -9.37 -4.82
CA LEU A 454 12.94 -9.80 -3.75
C LEU A 454 13.59 -9.53 -2.40
N ASP A 455 13.08 -8.54 -1.68
CA ASP A 455 13.41 -8.28 -0.29
C ASP A 455 12.55 -9.19 0.60
N VAL A 456 13.20 -9.99 1.45
CA VAL A 456 12.56 -10.93 2.38
C VAL A 456 12.93 -10.55 3.81
N GLY A 457 11.94 -10.45 4.69
CA GLY A 457 12.15 -9.92 6.03
C GLY A 457 10.98 -10.10 6.99
N THR A 458 11.11 -9.49 8.17
CA THR A 458 10.03 -9.45 9.17
C THR A 458 9.29 -8.12 9.07
N VAL A 459 7.95 -8.15 9.00
CA VAL A 459 7.15 -6.93 9.00
C VAL A 459 7.27 -6.22 10.34
N THR A 460 7.49 -4.90 10.29
CA THR A 460 7.56 -4.00 11.45
C THR A 460 6.62 -2.81 11.24
N ASN A 461 6.46 -1.98 12.26
CA ASN A 461 5.66 -0.76 12.19
C ASN A 461 6.21 0.28 11.18
N ALA A 462 7.47 0.13 10.74
CA ALA A 462 8.11 0.98 9.73
C ALA A 462 8.14 0.33 8.33
N GLY A 463 7.40 -0.76 8.11
CA GLY A 463 7.44 -1.56 6.89
C GLY A 463 8.27 -2.84 7.04
N LEU A 464 8.70 -3.42 5.92
CA LEU A 464 9.48 -4.66 5.92
C LEU A 464 10.90 -4.41 6.44
N SER A 465 11.25 -5.01 7.58
CA SER A 465 12.65 -5.09 8.02
C SER A 465 13.33 -6.20 7.21
N VAL A 466 13.86 -5.81 6.04
CA VAL A 466 14.62 -6.67 5.12
C VAL A 466 15.75 -7.37 5.88
N LYS A 467 15.81 -8.69 5.74
CA LYS A 467 16.91 -9.54 6.24
C LYS A 467 17.76 -10.06 5.09
N HIS A 468 17.09 -10.47 4.01
CA HIS A 468 17.68 -11.09 2.83
C HIS A 468 17.15 -10.40 1.58
N THR A 469 17.98 -10.31 0.56
CA THR A 469 17.63 -9.73 -0.73
C THR A 469 18.10 -10.70 -1.82
N PHE A 470 17.19 -11.15 -2.67
CA PHE A 470 17.47 -12.07 -3.77
C PHE A 470 17.26 -11.35 -5.11
N PRO A 471 18.17 -11.49 -6.09
CA PRO A 471 17.97 -10.87 -7.41
C PRO A 471 16.72 -11.44 -8.09
N PHE A 472 15.92 -10.59 -8.72
CA PHE A 472 14.75 -11.03 -9.48
C PHE A 472 15.14 -11.31 -10.93
N SER A 473 14.67 -12.44 -11.48
CA SER A 473 14.88 -12.83 -12.86
C SER A 473 13.55 -12.75 -13.61
N HIS A 474 13.40 -11.72 -14.43
CA HIS A 474 12.27 -11.55 -15.36
C HIS A 474 12.20 -12.62 -16.47
N ASN A 475 13.25 -13.44 -16.62
CA ASN A 475 13.23 -14.61 -17.51
C ASN A 475 12.62 -15.86 -16.84
N HIS A 476 12.26 -15.77 -15.56
CA HIS A 476 11.57 -16.81 -14.80
C HIS A 476 10.20 -16.27 -14.33
N SER A 477 9.22 -17.15 -14.15
CA SER A 477 7.93 -16.73 -13.57
C SER A 477 8.12 -16.19 -12.14
N MET A 478 7.16 -15.38 -11.68
CA MET A 478 7.20 -14.87 -10.31
C MET A 478 7.24 -16.00 -9.28
N ASP A 479 6.45 -17.07 -9.46
CA ASP A 479 6.47 -18.24 -8.58
C ASP A 479 7.84 -18.93 -8.55
N ALA A 480 8.56 -18.99 -9.67
CA ALA A 480 9.91 -19.56 -9.72
C ALA A 480 10.94 -18.71 -8.95
N ASN A 481 10.84 -17.37 -9.06
CA ASN A 481 11.66 -16.44 -8.28
C ASN A 481 11.36 -16.56 -6.77
N ILE A 482 10.08 -16.60 -6.39
CA ILE A 482 9.64 -16.78 -5.00
C ILE A 482 10.10 -18.14 -4.44
N SER A 483 9.96 -19.21 -5.23
CA SER A 483 10.38 -20.56 -4.82
C SER A 483 11.89 -20.66 -4.64
N SER A 484 12.68 -20.10 -5.56
CA SER A 484 14.14 -20.09 -5.44
C SER A 484 14.64 -19.28 -4.24
N ALA A 485 13.99 -18.15 -3.93
CA ALA A 485 14.27 -17.40 -2.71
C ALA A 485 13.93 -18.20 -1.44
N TYR A 486 12.84 -18.97 -1.44
CA TYR A 486 12.46 -19.85 -0.34
C TYR A 486 13.46 -21.01 -0.13
N GLU A 487 13.87 -21.69 -1.20
CA GLU A 487 14.89 -22.76 -1.15
C GLU A 487 16.22 -22.25 -0.58
N GLN A 488 16.71 -21.09 -1.05
CA GLN A 488 17.94 -20.48 -0.53
C GLN A 488 17.85 -20.12 0.97
N LEU A 489 16.66 -19.80 1.49
CA LEU A 489 16.45 -19.55 2.91
C LEU A 489 16.46 -20.84 3.74
N LEU A 490 15.97 -21.97 3.20
CA LEU A 490 15.98 -23.26 3.90
C LEU A 490 17.39 -23.78 4.16
N ASP A 491 18.33 -23.49 3.25
CA ASP A 491 19.73 -23.90 3.38
C ASP A 491 20.51 -23.08 4.43
N MET A 492 19.97 -21.96 4.92
CA MET A 492 20.65 -21.12 5.93
C MET A 492 20.51 -21.69 7.35
N GLU A 493 21.64 -21.84 8.06
CA GLU A 493 21.68 -22.33 9.45
C GLU A 493 20.71 -21.59 10.39
N GLU A 494 20.50 -20.29 10.19
CA GLU A 494 19.58 -19.49 11.03
C GLU A 494 18.11 -19.88 10.92
N TYR A 495 17.70 -20.62 9.88
CA TYR A 495 16.33 -21.08 9.64
C TYR A 495 16.12 -22.58 9.80
N GLN A 496 17.19 -23.36 9.93
CA GLN A 496 17.13 -24.79 10.23
C GLN A 496 16.57 -25.05 11.64
N LYS A 497 16.00 -26.24 11.87
CA LYS A 497 15.57 -26.63 13.22
C LYS A 497 16.79 -26.82 14.12
N GLU A 498 16.75 -26.24 15.32
CA GLU A 498 17.64 -26.69 16.39
C GLU A 498 17.39 -28.18 16.63
N GLU A 499 18.41 -29.01 16.45
CA GLU A 499 18.41 -30.38 16.95
C GLU A 499 18.39 -30.34 18.48
N VAL A 500 17.19 -30.47 19.05
CA VAL A 500 17.05 -30.74 20.48
C VAL A 500 17.68 -32.11 20.73
N GLN A 501 18.88 -32.12 21.29
CA GLN A 501 19.50 -33.33 21.81
C GLN A 501 18.60 -33.89 22.92
N GLU A 502 17.84 -34.95 22.61
CA GLU A 502 17.14 -35.78 23.59
C GLU A 502 18.15 -36.60 24.41
N GLU A 503 19.00 -35.92 25.17
CA GLU A 503 19.87 -36.56 26.16
C GLU A 503 19.50 -36.06 27.57
N HIS A 504 19.16 -37.00 28.45
CA HIS A 504 18.95 -36.85 29.91
C HIS A 504 17.52 -36.60 30.48
N VAL A 505 16.51 -37.34 30.04
CA VAL A 505 15.37 -37.71 30.94
C VAL A 505 15.01 -39.21 30.88
N ALA A 506 16.01 -40.10 30.92
CA ALA A 506 15.79 -41.56 30.90
C ALA A 506 16.72 -42.38 31.83
N LYS A 507 17.28 -41.79 32.89
CA LYS A 507 18.17 -42.51 33.86
C LYS A 507 17.96 -42.18 35.36
N SER A 508 16.76 -41.77 35.76
CA SER A 508 16.37 -41.70 37.19
C SER A 508 15.29 -42.70 37.62
N ALA A 509 14.61 -43.34 36.67
CA ALA A 509 13.48 -44.23 36.93
C ALA A 509 13.84 -45.73 36.98
N PHE A 510 15.04 -46.12 37.44
CA PHE A 510 15.34 -47.52 37.81
C PHE A 510 16.57 -47.65 38.75
N ARG A 511 16.36 -47.36 40.04
CA ARG A 511 17.09 -48.00 41.16
C ARG A 511 16.17 -48.07 42.39
N ARG A 512 15.61 -49.27 42.62
CA ARG A 512 15.35 -49.77 43.96
C ARG A 512 16.59 -50.55 44.41
#